data_AF-A0A5B6YTT3-F1
#
_entry.id   AF-A0A5B6YTT3-F1
#
_cell.length_a   1.000
_cell.length_b   1.000
_cell.length_c   1.000
_cell.angle_alpha   90.00
_cell.angle_beta   90.00
_cell.angle_gamma   90.00
#
_symmetry.space_group_name_H-M   'P 1'
#
loop_
_entity.id
_entity.type
_entity.pdbx_description
1 polymer ?
#
loop_
_entity_poly.entity_id
_entity_poly.type
_entity_poly.pdbx_seq_one_letter_code
_entity_poly.pdbx_strand_id
1 'polypeptide(L)'
;GWEVYAVFRLFLLDQNKDNYLTLQDTMGEGKRFHKVKLEWGFDQFMAHKEFNNACNGYLVDDTCVFGAEVIVCKERSTDKGECLSMVKDPITYKHTWKIENFSKLDAECNDSDTFSAGDQKWKIQLYPKGRGNGIGSHVSLWLALADSATLPPGSKIFANFTLRILDQIHANHDYGRTNFWFSTSRRFWGWNRFLTLSYFNLPSAGLLVKDSCTVEAEVTIHG
;
A
#
# COMPACT_ATOMS: atom_id res chain seq x y z
N GLY A 1 10.24 28.43 3.89
CA GLY A 1 10.32 27.66 2.63
C GLY A 1 11.40 26.60 2.78
N TRP A 2 11.27 25.45 2.12
CA TRP A 2 12.28 24.38 2.16
C TRP A 2 13.07 24.32 0.84
N GLU A 3 14.34 23.95 0.97
CA GLU A 3 15.25 23.65 -0.14
C GLU A 3 16.14 22.46 0.24
N VAL A 4 16.21 21.47 -0.65
CA VAL A 4 17.07 20.29 -0.50
C VAL A 4 18.02 20.24 -1.69
N TYR A 5 19.31 20.08 -1.44
CA TYR A 5 20.30 19.84 -2.47
C TYR A 5 20.67 18.37 -2.40
N ALA A 6 20.39 17.63 -3.47
CA ALA A 6 20.71 16.22 -3.56
C ALA A 6 21.46 15.90 -4.85
N VAL A 7 22.48 15.07 -4.73
CA VAL A 7 23.11 14.40 -5.87
C VAL A 7 22.37 13.10 -6.07
N PHE A 8 22.05 12.76 -7.31
CA PHE A 8 21.45 11.48 -7.62
C PHE A 8 22.17 10.79 -8.78
N ARG A 9 22.10 9.47 -8.80
CA ARG A 9 22.48 8.61 -9.90
C ARG A 9 21.29 7.77 -10.30
N LEU A 10 21.07 7.63 -11.60
CA LEU A 10 20.11 6.67 -12.14
C LEU A 10 20.87 5.54 -12.80
N PHE A 11 20.38 4.32 -12.64
CA PHE A 11 20.97 3.11 -13.17
C PHE A 11 19.98 2.38 -14.06
N LEU A 12 20.47 1.75 -15.11
CA LEU A 12 19.70 0.81 -15.94
C LEU A 12 20.49 -0.49 -16.07
N LEU A 13 19.90 -1.59 -15.63
CA LEU A 13 20.53 -2.91 -15.63
C LEU A 13 20.59 -3.49 -17.05
N ASP A 14 21.78 -3.87 -17.50
CA ASP A 14 21.98 -4.83 -18.58
C ASP A 14 21.77 -6.23 -17.99
N GLN A 15 20.60 -6.80 -18.22
CA GLN A 15 20.18 -8.09 -17.68
C GLN A 15 20.96 -9.28 -18.30
N ASN A 16 21.66 -9.06 -19.42
CA ASN A 16 22.47 -10.09 -20.06
C ASN A 16 23.86 -10.19 -19.42
N LYS A 17 24.41 -9.06 -18.94
CA LYS A 17 25.78 -8.97 -18.41
C LYS A 17 25.86 -8.74 -16.90
N ASP A 18 24.72 -8.57 -16.24
CA ASP A 18 24.62 -8.26 -14.81
C ASP A 18 25.47 -7.04 -14.42
N ASN A 19 25.34 -5.96 -15.21
CA ASN A 19 26.02 -4.69 -14.95
C ASN A 19 25.09 -3.50 -15.22
N TYR A 20 25.49 -2.30 -14.79
CA TYR A 20 24.63 -1.12 -14.87
C TYR A 20 25.21 -0.04 -15.78
N LEU A 21 24.38 0.46 -16.68
CA LEU A 21 24.57 1.81 -17.21
C LEU A 21 24.27 2.80 -16.06
N THR A 22 25.23 3.64 -15.73
CA THR A 22 25.10 4.65 -14.67
C THR A 22 25.08 6.05 -15.27
N LEU A 23 24.05 6.82 -14.95
CA LEU A 23 23.92 8.23 -15.31
C LEU A 23 24.00 9.06 -14.03
N GLN A 24 25.07 9.85 -13.92
CA GLN A 24 25.31 10.75 -12.81
C GLN A 24 25.39 12.19 -13.33
N ASP A 25 24.74 13.11 -12.64
CA ASP A 25 24.97 14.53 -12.84
C ASP A 25 26.29 14.96 -12.18
N THR A 26 27.28 15.33 -12.99
CA THR A 26 28.65 15.66 -12.55
C THR A 26 28.83 17.10 -12.04
N MET A 27 27.76 17.88 -11.93
CA MET A 27 27.84 19.27 -11.44
C MET A 27 27.82 19.29 -9.90
N GLY A 28 29.02 19.39 -9.32
CA GLY A 28 29.37 19.09 -7.93
C GLY A 28 28.77 19.91 -6.78
N GLU A 29 27.57 20.47 -6.92
CA GLU A 29 26.83 21.10 -5.79
C GLU A 29 25.48 20.44 -5.48
N GLY A 30 25.09 19.41 -6.23
CA GLY A 30 23.79 18.74 -6.11
C GLY A 30 22.65 19.55 -6.74
N LYS A 31 21.58 18.86 -7.12
CA LYS A 31 20.39 19.51 -7.68
C LYS A 31 19.53 20.09 -6.56
N ARG A 32 19.08 21.34 -6.76
CA ARG A 32 18.21 22.05 -5.81
C ARG A 32 16.74 21.67 -6.04
N PHE A 33 16.17 20.97 -5.08
CA PHE A 33 14.75 20.70 -4.95
C PHE A 33 14.11 21.79 -4.07
N HIS A 34 12.95 22.28 -4.48
CA HIS A 34 12.16 23.25 -3.71
C HIS A 34 10.70 23.23 -4.17
N LYS A 35 9.83 24.02 -3.52
CA LYS A 35 8.37 24.01 -3.74
C LYS A 35 7.90 24.11 -5.19
N VAL A 36 8.67 24.72 -6.09
CA VAL A 36 8.30 24.83 -7.53
C VAL A 36 9.19 23.99 -8.45
N LYS A 37 10.17 23.26 -7.91
CA LYS A 37 11.03 22.33 -8.64
C LYS A 37 11.22 21.06 -7.81
N LEU A 38 10.27 20.13 -7.96
CA LEU A 38 10.20 18.88 -7.19
C LEU A 38 10.92 17.72 -7.88
N GLU A 39 11.30 17.89 -9.15
CA GLU A 39 11.85 16.83 -9.98
C GLU A 39 13.10 17.26 -10.73
N TRP A 40 14.02 16.31 -10.84
CA TRP A 40 15.23 16.37 -11.64
C TRP A 40 15.44 15.01 -12.31
N GLY A 41 15.97 15.02 -13.54
CA GLY A 41 16.18 13.82 -14.32
C GLY A 41 17.01 14.11 -15.56
N PHE A 42 16.99 13.17 -16.50
CA PHE A 42 17.67 13.27 -17.78
C PHE A 42 16.63 13.21 -18.89
N ASP A 43 16.34 14.36 -19.52
CA ASP A 43 15.36 14.45 -20.62
C ASP A 43 15.77 13.56 -21.81
N GLN A 44 17.06 13.29 -21.95
CA GLN A 44 17.63 12.35 -22.92
C GLN A 44 18.41 11.27 -22.18
N PHE A 45 17.69 10.29 -21.62
CA PHE A 45 18.28 9.19 -20.87
C PHE A 45 19.01 8.18 -21.78
N MET A 46 18.32 7.68 -22.81
CA MET A 46 18.86 6.71 -23.78
C MET A 46 18.06 6.80 -25.09
N ALA A 47 18.71 6.52 -26.22
CA ALA A 47 18.00 6.41 -27.48
C ALA A 47 17.07 5.19 -27.48
N HIS A 48 15.83 5.37 -27.97
CA HIS A 48 14.85 4.28 -28.05
C HIS A 48 15.38 3.02 -28.77
N LYS A 49 16.18 3.21 -29.82
CA LYS A 49 16.82 2.11 -30.56
C LYS A 49 17.81 1.30 -29.71
N GLU A 50 18.49 1.94 -28.77
CA GLU A 50 19.48 1.30 -27.90
C GLU A 50 18.80 0.58 -26.74
N PHE A 51 17.73 1.18 -26.20
CA PHE A 51 16.92 0.58 -25.15
C PHE A 51 16.24 -0.71 -25.61
N ASN A 52 15.68 -0.71 -26.84
CA ASN A 52 15.01 -1.88 -27.42
C ASN A 52 15.95 -2.86 -28.12
N ASN A 53 17.27 -2.60 -28.14
CA ASN A 53 18.21 -3.53 -28.73
C ASN A 53 18.45 -4.69 -27.75
N ALA A 54 17.96 -5.88 -28.11
CA ALA A 54 18.11 -7.10 -27.31
C ALA A 54 19.58 -7.43 -26.95
N CYS A 55 20.54 -7.00 -27.76
CA CYS A 55 21.97 -7.20 -27.47
C CYS A 55 22.48 -6.39 -26.26
N ASN A 56 21.77 -5.32 -25.90
CA ASN A 56 22.13 -4.44 -24.79
C ASN A 56 21.52 -4.87 -23.45
N GLY A 57 20.58 -5.82 -23.44
CA GLY A 57 20.02 -6.41 -22.21
C GLY A 57 19.16 -5.48 -21.35
N TYR A 58 18.87 -4.26 -21.80
CA TYR A 58 18.10 -3.28 -21.02
C TYR A 58 16.60 -3.59 -20.96
N LEU A 59 16.06 -4.17 -22.04
CA LEU A 59 14.68 -4.64 -22.13
C LEU A 59 14.71 -6.13 -22.51
N VAL A 60 14.34 -6.99 -21.57
CA VAL A 60 14.28 -8.45 -21.72
C VAL A 60 12.90 -8.90 -21.28
N ASP A 61 12.19 -9.64 -22.13
CA ASP A 61 10.83 -10.13 -21.86
C ASP A 61 9.88 -9.03 -21.35
N ASP A 62 9.89 -7.89 -22.05
CA ASP A 62 9.10 -6.69 -21.73
C ASP A 62 9.35 -6.12 -20.31
N THR A 63 10.48 -6.51 -19.71
CA THR A 63 10.90 -6.11 -18.37
C THR A 63 12.23 -5.37 -18.43
N CYS A 64 12.32 -4.29 -17.65
CA CYS A 64 13.56 -3.54 -17.45
C CYS A 64 13.70 -3.21 -15.95
N VAL A 65 14.94 -3.03 -15.50
CA VAL A 65 15.25 -2.76 -14.09
C VAL A 65 16.01 -1.45 -13.97
N PHE A 66 15.41 -0.50 -13.28
CA PHE A 66 16.03 0.78 -12.94
C PHE A 66 16.49 0.79 -11.49
N GLY A 67 17.64 1.41 -11.26
CA GLY A 67 18.12 1.76 -9.92
C GLY A 67 18.17 3.28 -9.75
N ALA A 68 18.09 3.73 -8.50
CA ALA A 68 18.35 5.12 -8.16
C ALA A 68 19.16 5.18 -6.86
N GLU A 69 20.20 6.01 -6.84
CA GLU A 69 20.92 6.39 -5.64
C GLU A 69 20.71 7.89 -5.44
N VAL A 70 20.30 8.30 -4.24
CA VAL A 70 20.06 9.71 -3.90
C VAL A 70 20.82 10.03 -2.63
N ILE A 71 21.67 11.04 -2.70
CA ILE A 71 22.51 11.51 -1.60
C ILE A 71 22.14 12.96 -1.33
N VAL A 72 21.57 13.22 -0.15
CA VAL A 72 21.26 14.59 0.29
C VAL A 72 22.54 15.24 0.80
N CYS A 73 22.99 16.30 0.13
CA CYS A 73 24.24 16.99 0.47
C CYS A 73 24.01 18.19 1.38
N LYS A 74 22.86 18.86 1.27
CA LYS A 74 22.55 20.05 2.05
C LYS A 74 21.04 20.28 2.13
N GLU A 75 20.56 20.61 3.32
CA GLU A 75 19.18 21.00 3.54
C GLU A 75 19.13 22.42 4.13
N ARG A 76 18.21 23.24 3.64
CA ARG A 76 17.86 24.54 4.22
C ARG A 76 16.35 24.59 4.36
N SER A 77 15.87 24.53 5.60
CA SER A 77 14.46 24.76 5.91
C SER A 77 14.33 25.83 7.00
N THR A 78 13.45 26.81 6.75
CA THR A 78 12.94 27.71 7.79
C THR A 78 11.64 27.19 8.41
N ASP A 79 11.08 26.11 7.85
CA ASP A 79 9.78 25.55 8.20
C ASP A 79 10.00 24.23 8.96
N LYS A 80 9.02 23.78 9.75
CA LYS A 80 9.03 22.42 10.32
C LYS A 80 9.00 21.42 9.15
N GLY A 81 10.08 20.65 8.99
CA GLY A 81 10.16 19.58 7.98
C GLY A 81 9.28 18.39 8.35
N GLU A 82 8.95 17.57 7.37
CA GLU A 82 8.32 16.27 7.59
C GLU A 82 9.44 15.22 7.76
N CYS A 83 9.30 14.34 8.74
CA CYS A 83 10.21 13.22 8.94
C CYS A 83 9.53 11.95 8.45
N LEU A 84 10.15 11.24 7.51
CA LEU A 84 9.72 9.92 7.07
C LEU A 84 10.62 8.88 7.76
N SER A 85 10.00 8.01 8.56
CA SER A 85 10.69 6.91 9.22
C SER A 85 10.28 5.60 8.56
N MET A 86 11.14 5.02 7.72
CA MET A 86 10.86 3.75 7.07
C MET A 86 11.29 2.57 7.94
N VAL A 87 10.45 1.55 8.02
CA VAL A 87 10.79 0.26 8.64
C VAL A 87 11.68 -0.52 7.67
N LYS A 88 12.93 -0.80 8.06
CA LYS A 88 13.91 -1.53 7.22
C LYS A 88 13.42 -2.92 6.82
N ASP A 89 12.93 -3.66 7.81
CA ASP A 89 12.42 -5.03 7.65
C ASP A 89 10.97 -5.07 8.14
N PRO A 90 10.00 -4.71 7.27
CA PRO A 90 8.62 -4.56 7.69
C PRO A 90 8.00 -5.93 7.99
N ILE A 91 7.45 -6.07 9.20
CA ILE A 91 6.79 -7.30 9.64
C ILE A 91 5.34 -7.29 9.16
N THR A 92 4.88 -8.41 8.61
CA THR A 92 3.47 -8.63 8.30
C THR A 92 2.75 -9.24 9.51
N TYR A 93 1.70 -8.57 9.94
CA TYR A 93 0.83 -9.00 11.04
C TYR A 93 -0.45 -9.57 10.46
N LYS A 94 -0.92 -10.68 11.02
CA LYS A 94 -2.14 -11.36 10.58
C LYS A 94 -3.17 -11.38 11.70
N HIS A 95 -4.40 -11.02 11.37
CA HIS A 95 -5.55 -11.08 12.26
C HIS A 95 -6.70 -11.80 11.57
N THR A 96 -7.35 -12.71 12.28
CA THR A 96 -8.50 -13.48 11.79
C THR A 96 -9.68 -13.24 12.70
N TRP A 97 -10.80 -12.86 12.11
CA TRP A 97 -12.05 -12.57 12.79
C TRP A 97 -13.12 -13.53 12.30
N LYS A 98 -13.56 -14.42 13.18
CA LYS A 98 -14.69 -15.32 12.91
C LYS A 98 -15.98 -14.67 13.40
N ILE A 99 -16.94 -14.55 12.51
CA ILE A 99 -18.27 -14.01 12.76
C ILE A 99 -19.24 -15.18 12.84
N GLU A 100 -19.91 -15.34 13.97
CA GLU A 100 -20.94 -16.35 14.16
C GLU A 100 -22.33 -15.69 14.15
N ASN A 101 -23.35 -16.46 13.76
CA ASN A 101 -24.71 -15.95 13.60
C ASN A 101 -24.79 -14.73 12.66
N PHE A 102 -24.14 -14.79 11.50
CA PHE A 102 -24.04 -13.67 10.55
C PHE A 102 -25.40 -13.09 10.18
N SER A 103 -26.42 -13.96 10.03
CA SER A 103 -27.80 -13.58 9.75
C SER A 103 -28.42 -12.63 10.78
N LYS A 104 -27.90 -12.59 12.01
CA LYS A 104 -28.36 -11.73 13.10
C LYS A 104 -27.67 -10.36 13.13
N LEU A 105 -26.70 -10.10 12.25
CA LEU A 105 -26.07 -8.78 12.17
C LEU A 105 -27.06 -7.76 11.62
N ASP A 106 -27.50 -6.85 12.50
CA ASP A 106 -28.46 -5.79 12.19
C ASP A 106 -27.79 -4.42 12.02
N ALA A 107 -26.64 -4.21 12.66
CA ALA A 107 -25.84 -3.01 12.54
C ALA A 107 -25.33 -2.78 11.11
N GLU A 108 -25.30 -1.51 10.69
CA GLU A 108 -24.74 -1.10 9.40
C GLU A 108 -23.27 -1.52 9.27
N CYS A 109 -22.51 -1.38 10.36
CA CYS A 109 -21.10 -1.68 10.46
C CYS A 109 -20.86 -2.57 11.68
N ASN A 110 -20.06 -3.63 11.50
CA ASN A 110 -19.60 -4.50 12.56
C ASN A 110 -18.08 -4.46 12.60
N ASP A 111 -17.52 -4.26 13.79
CA ASP A 111 -16.08 -4.17 13.99
C ASP A 111 -15.56 -5.52 14.54
N SER A 112 -14.36 -5.92 14.11
CA SER A 112 -13.60 -6.96 14.80
C SER A 112 -13.08 -6.47 16.15
N ASP A 113 -12.58 -7.41 16.96
CA ASP A 113 -11.67 -7.05 18.04
C ASP A 113 -10.46 -6.29 17.51
N THR A 114 -9.90 -5.42 18.35
CA THR A 114 -8.71 -4.67 17.98
C THR A 114 -7.47 -5.55 18.00
N PHE A 115 -6.59 -5.38 17.02
CA PHE A 115 -5.31 -6.08 16.94
C PHE A 115 -4.16 -5.11 16.69
N SER A 116 -2.94 -5.49 17.11
CA SER A 116 -1.75 -4.67 16.96
C SER A 116 -0.99 -5.00 15.68
N ALA A 117 -0.58 -3.98 14.94
CA ALA A 117 0.38 -4.08 13.84
C ALA A 117 1.26 -2.83 13.83
N GLY A 118 2.58 -3.03 13.94
CA GLY A 118 3.51 -1.97 14.36
C GLY A 118 3.12 -1.42 15.74
N ASP A 119 3.29 -0.11 15.93
CA ASP A 119 2.94 0.58 17.18
C ASP A 119 1.47 1.04 17.24
N GLN A 120 0.61 0.47 16.39
CA GLN A 120 -0.75 0.95 16.16
C GLN A 120 -1.76 -0.17 16.37
N LYS A 121 -2.96 0.22 16.80
CA LYS A 121 -4.10 -0.67 16.91
C LYS A 121 -5.03 -0.51 15.73
N TRP A 122 -5.44 -1.64 15.19
CA TRP A 122 -6.25 -1.77 13.99
C TRP A 122 -7.50 -2.58 14.30
N LYS A 123 -8.49 -2.46 13.44
CA LYS A 123 -9.69 -3.30 13.43
C LYS A 123 -10.18 -3.48 11.99
N ILE A 124 -10.85 -4.59 11.74
CA ILE A 124 -11.56 -4.84 10.51
C ILE A 124 -12.98 -4.29 10.67
N GLN A 125 -13.49 -3.59 9.66
CA GLN A 125 -14.89 -3.17 9.61
C GLN A 125 -15.61 -3.88 8.47
N LEU A 126 -16.68 -4.59 8.81
CA LEU A 126 -17.55 -5.28 7.87
C LEU A 126 -18.89 -4.55 7.78
N TYR A 127 -19.35 -4.32 6.55
CA TYR A 127 -20.70 -3.83 6.27
C TYR A 127 -21.48 -4.95 5.56
N PRO A 128 -22.29 -5.73 6.30
CA PRO A 128 -22.98 -6.91 5.75
C PRO A 128 -23.91 -6.58 4.59
N LYS A 129 -24.48 -5.36 4.57
CA LYS A 129 -25.39 -4.86 3.53
C LYS A 129 -24.73 -3.81 2.62
N GLY A 130 -23.41 -3.66 2.71
CA GLY A 130 -22.62 -2.76 1.90
C GLY A 130 -22.54 -1.33 2.42
N ARG A 131 -21.63 -0.56 1.83
CA ARG A 131 -21.33 0.84 2.13
C ARG A 131 -21.22 1.64 0.84
N GLY A 132 -21.62 2.92 0.87
CA GLY A 132 -21.53 3.82 -0.27
C GLY A 132 -22.25 3.26 -1.50
N ASN A 133 -21.54 3.14 -2.63
CA ASN A 133 -22.12 2.59 -3.86
C ASN A 133 -22.31 1.05 -3.86
N GLY A 134 -21.95 0.36 -2.77
CA GLY A 134 -22.20 -1.07 -2.59
C GLY A 134 -23.45 -1.41 -1.79
N ILE A 135 -24.16 -0.41 -1.24
CA ILE A 135 -25.35 -0.63 -0.39
C ILE A 135 -26.38 -1.51 -1.14
N GLY A 136 -26.90 -2.51 -0.44
CA GLY A 136 -27.94 -3.43 -0.92
C GLY A 136 -27.47 -4.45 -1.98
N SER A 137 -26.21 -4.42 -2.39
CA SER A 137 -25.71 -5.27 -3.49
C SER A 137 -24.41 -6.00 -3.17
N HIS A 138 -23.58 -5.46 -2.28
CA HIS A 138 -22.28 -6.02 -1.94
C HIS A 138 -22.09 -6.08 -0.42
N VAL A 139 -21.25 -6.99 0.04
CA VAL A 139 -20.56 -6.90 1.32
C VAL A 139 -19.40 -5.91 1.15
N SER A 140 -19.20 -5.00 2.09
CA SER A 140 -18.03 -4.10 2.10
C SER A 140 -17.08 -4.45 3.23
N LEU A 141 -15.79 -4.25 2.98
CA LEU A 141 -14.73 -4.63 3.90
C LEU A 141 -13.64 -3.56 3.97
N TRP A 142 -13.26 -3.18 5.19
CA TRP A 142 -12.36 -2.05 5.46
C TRP A 142 -11.39 -2.36 6.59
N LEU A 143 -10.19 -1.78 6.51
CA LEU A 143 -9.24 -1.72 7.60
C LEU A 143 -9.31 -0.33 8.22
N ALA A 144 -9.39 -0.25 9.54
CA ALA A 144 -9.48 1.00 10.28
C ALA A 144 -8.47 1.07 11.42
N LEU A 145 -7.95 2.27 11.69
CA LEU A 145 -7.28 2.58 12.95
C LEU A 145 -8.30 2.54 14.08
N ALA A 146 -8.03 1.74 15.11
CA ALA A 146 -8.90 1.65 16.28
C ALA A 146 -8.80 2.93 17.14
N ASP A 147 -7.58 3.43 17.35
CA ASP A 147 -7.28 4.54 18.25
C ASP A 147 -6.70 5.75 17.49
N SER A 148 -7.37 6.23 16.43
CA SER A 148 -6.80 7.30 15.59
C SER A 148 -6.47 8.61 16.33
N ALA A 149 -7.06 8.85 17.51
CA ALA A 149 -6.84 10.06 18.31
C ALA A 149 -5.48 10.06 19.03
N THR A 150 -4.82 8.91 19.17
CA THR A 150 -3.49 8.82 19.80
C THR A 150 -2.37 9.16 18.84
N LEU A 151 -2.66 9.32 17.55
CA LEU A 151 -1.68 9.71 16.56
C LEU A 151 -1.22 11.16 16.78
N PRO A 152 0.10 11.43 16.76
CA PRO A 152 0.60 12.79 16.77
C PRO A 152 -0.04 13.63 15.65
N PRO A 153 -0.40 14.90 15.90
CA PRO A 153 -0.95 15.77 14.87
C PRO A 153 -0.04 15.84 13.64
N GLY A 154 -0.61 15.61 12.45
CA GLY A 154 0.12 15.61 11.18
C GLY A 154 0.83 14.30 10.84
N SER A 155 0.90 13.34 11.76
CA SER A 155 1.46 12.02 11.47
C SER A 155 0.58 11.24 10.50
N LYS A 156 1.24 10.40 9.69
CA LYS A 156 0.62 9.47 8.77
C LYS A 156 1.32 8.12 8.92
N ILE A 157 0.58 7.05 8.73
CA ILE A 157 1.08 5.68 8.73
C ILE A 157 0.87 5.11 7.34
N PHE A 158 1.95 4.71 6.68
CA PHE A 158 1.90 3.97 5.44
C PHE A 158 1.83 2.47 5.73
N ALA A 159 0.71 1.87 5.34
CA ALA A 159 0.49 0.44 5.50
C ALA A 159 0.11 -0.22 4.17
N ASN A 160 0.75 -1.35 3.89
CA ASN A 160 0.29 -2.32 2.91
C ASN A 160 -0.63 -3.30 3.63
N PHE A 161 -1.79 -3.59 3.06
CA PHE A 161 -2.69 -4.56 3.68
C PHE A 161 -3.48 -5.37 2.65
N THR A 162 -3.85 -6.57 3.08
CA THR A 162 -4.76 -7.46 2.38
C THR A 162 -5.93 -7.78 3.29
N LEU A 163 -7.16 -7.64 2.78
CA LEU A 163 -8.36 -8.12 3.47
C LEU A 163 -8.97 -9.28 2.70
N ARG A 164 -9.45 -10.30 3.40
CA ARG A 164 -10.02 -11.51 2.81
C ARG A 164 -11.32 -11.91 3.49
N ILE A 165 -12.23 -12.49 2.72
CA ILE A 165 -13.29 -13.34 3.25
C ILE A 165 -12.92 -14.77 2.85
N LEU A 166 -12.75 -15.64 3.83
CA LEU A 166 -12.20 -16.97 3.60
C LEU A 166 -13.28 -17.91 3.06
N ASP A 167 -13.02 -18.51 1.90
CA ASP A 167 -13.68 -19.75 1.49
C ASP A 167 -13.31 -20.87 2.46
N GLN A 168 -14.30 -21.34 3.23
CA GLN A 168 -14.17 -22.35 4.28
C GLN A 168 -14.27 -23.79 3.75
N ILE A 169 -14.47 -23.99 2.44
CA ILE A 169 -14.64 -25.30 1.81
C ILE A 169 -13.45 -25.64 0.92
N HIS A 170 -13.07 -24.75 -0.01
CA HIS A 170 -12.04 -25.03 -1.02
C HIS A 170 -10.71 -24.32 -0.76
N ALA A 171 -10.66 -23.46 0.27
CA ALA A 171 -9.52 -22.59 0.56
C ALA A 171 -9.14 -21.64 -0.61
N ASN A 172 -10.07 -21.37 -1.52
CA ASN A 172 -9.90 -20.40 -2.60
C ASN A 172 -10.41 -19.02 -2.14
N HIS A 173 -9.55 -18.24 -1.49
CA HIS A 173 -9.96 -17.02 -0.82
C HIS A 173 -10.05 -15.82 -1.75
N ASP A 174 -11.18 -15.11 -1.73
CA ASP A 174 -11.30 -13.80 -2.34
C ASP A 174 -10.64 -12.73 -1.46
N TYR A 175 -9.76 -11.93 -2.07
CA TYR A 175 -8.98 -10.92 -1.37
C TYR A 175 -8.87 -9.59 -2.12
N GLY A 176 -8.77 -8.51 -1.35
CA GLY A 176 -8.39 -7.19 -1.83
C GLY A 176 -7.06 -6.80 -1.22
N ARG A 177 -6.10 -6.36 -2.05
CA ARG A 177 -4.78 -5.90 -1.61
C ARG A 177 -4.55 -4.46 -2.04
N THR A 178 -4.07 -3.63 -1.13
CA THR A 178 -3.75 -2.23 -1.42
C THR A 178 -2.74 -1.66 -0.44
N ASN A 179 -2.36 -0.40 -0.65
CA ASN A 179 -1.55 0.38 0.26
C ASN A 179 -2.24 1.72 0.53
N PHE A 180 -2.00 2.28 1.71
CA PHE A 180 -2.67 3.52 2.09
C PHE A 180 -1.93 4.29 3.18
N TRP A 181 -2.06 5.62 3.11
CA TRP A 181 -1.60 6.55 4.14
C TRP A 181 -2.73 6.86 5.11
N PHE A 182 -2.73 6.16 6.25
CA PHE A 182 -3.66 6.37 7.34
C PHE A 182 -3.26 7.59 8.16
N SER A 183 -4.26 8.33 8.66
CA SER A 183 -4.03 9.49 9.52
C SER A 183 -5.25 9.76 10.40
N THR A 184 -5.16 10.79 11.25
CA THR A 184 -6.28 11.29 12.05
C THR A 184 -7.47 11.74 11.19
N SER A 185 -7.27 12.10 9.92
CA SER A 185 -8.34 12.47 8.97
C SER A 185 -8.70 11.36 7.99
N ARG A 186 -7.80 10.40 7.74
CA ARG A 186 -8.02 9.26 6.84
C ARG A 186 -7.86 7.96 7.62
N ARG A 187 -8.85 7.67 8.46
CA ARG A 187 -8.77 6.65 9.52
C ARG A 187 -8.98 5.22 9.03
N PHE A 188 -9.60 5.05 7.86
CA PHE A 188 -9.96 3.75 7.31
C PHE A 188 -9.84 3.74 5.79
N TRP A 189 -9.54 2.58 5.22
CA TRP A 189 -9.48 2.35 3.78
C TRP A 189 -9.89 0.91 3.44
N GLY A 190 -10.46 0.69 2.26
CA GLY A 190 -11.07 -0.58 1.91
C GLY A 190 -11.98 -0.50 0.69
N TRP A 191 -12.90 -1.45 0.58
CA TRP A 191 -13.72 -1.68 -0.61
C TRP A 191 -15.21 -1.57 -0.28
N ASN A 192 -15.88 -0.58 -0.89
CA ASN A 192 -17.34 -0.49 -0.89
C ASN A 192 -18.00 -1.71 -1.57
N ARG A 193 -17.36 -2.27 -2.59
CA ARG A 193 -17.87 -3.39 -3.38
C ARG A 193 -16.88 -4.55 -3.32
N PHE A 194 -16.72 -5.15 -2.12
CA PHE A 194 -15.76 -6.23 -1.92
C PHE A 194 -16.24 -7.53 -2.58
N LEU A 195 -17.42 -8.03 -2.18
CA LEU A 195 -18.08 -9.18 -2.80
C LEU A 195 -19.56 -8.90 -3.02
N THR A 196 -20.15 -9.43 -4.09
CA THR A 196 -21.61 -9.32 -4.28
C THR A 196 -22.34 -10.13 -3.20
N LEU A 197 -23.50 -9.66 -2.76
CA LEU A 197 -24.33 -10.40 -1.80
C LEU A 197 -24.78 -11.75 -2.37
N SER A 198 -25.04 -11.85 -3.68
CA SER A 198 -25.43 -13.10 -4.32
C SER A 198 -24.34 -14.16 -4.25
N TYR A 199 -23.09 -13.78 -4.52
CA TYR A 199 -21.94 -14.69 -4.44
C TYR A 199 -21.58 -15.01 -2.99
N PHE A 200 -21.59 -14.02 -2.09
CA PHE A 200 -21.33 -14.24 -0.67
C PHE A 200 -22.29 -15.24 -0.03
N ASN A 201 -23.58 -15.20 -0.40
CA ASN A 201 -24.60 -16.13 0.10
C ASN A 201 -24.68 -17.45 -0.68
N LEU A 202 -23.87 -17.64 -1.73
CA LEU A 202 -23.89 -18.85 -2.53
C LEU A 202 -23.25 -20.01 -1.73
N PRO A 203 -23.98 -21.10 -1.42
CA PRO A 203 -23.44 -22.18 -0.59
C PRO A 203 -22.15 -22.80 -1.16
N SER A 204 -22.04 -22.89 -2.48
CA SER A 204 -20.87 -23.43 -3.17
C SER A 204 -19.65 -22.51 -3.15
N ALA A 205 -19.80 -21.23 -2.78
CA ALA A 205 -18.66 -20.32 -2.63
C ALA A 205 -17.95 -20.52 -1.28
N GLY A 206 -18.57 -21.18 -0.30
CA GLY A 206 -17.95 -21.48 0.99
C GLY A 206 -17.66 -20.27 1.88
N LEU A 207 -18.13 -19.08 1.53
CA LEU A 207 -17.87 -17.83 2.26
C LEU A 207 -18.73 -17.68 3.52
N LEU A 208 -19.98 -18.18 3.48
CA LEU A 208 -20.91 -18.23 4.60
C LEU A 208 -21.33 -19.68 4.85
N VAL A 209 -20.73 -20.33 5.86
CA VAL A 209 -20.94 -21.74 6.19
C VAL A 209 -21.54 -21.84 7.59
N LYS A 210 -22.68 -22.54 7.71
CA LYS A 210 -23.41 -22.69 8.99
C LYS A 210 -23.66 -21.35 9.69
N ASP A 211 -24.08 -20.35 8.91
CA ASP A 211 -24.30 -18.97 9.38
C ASP A 211 -23.05 -18.31 10.02
N SER A 212 -21.86 -18.73 9.59
CA SER A 212 -20.58 -18.18 10.03
C SER A 212 -19.69 -17.81 8.86
N CYS A 213 -19.03 -16.66 8.98
CA CYS A 213 -18.10 -16.09 8.02
C CYS A 213 -16.76 -15.84 8.72
N THR A 214 -15.65 -16.12 8.04
CA THR A 214 -14.31 -15.81 8.57
C THR A 214 -13.66 -14.75 7.70
N VAL A 215 -13.23 -13.67 8.33
CA VAL A 215 -12.59 -12.52 7.70
C VAL A 215 -11.15 -12.44 8.18
N GLU A 216 -10.23 -12.06 7.30
CA GLU A 216 -8.81 -11.96 7.62
C GLU A 216 -8.24 -10.62 7.18
N ALA A 217 -7.32 -10.08 7.98
CA ALA A 217 -6.47 -8.96 7.62
C ALA A 217 -4.99 -9.37 7.74
N GLU A 218 -4.22 -9.08 6.70
CA GLU A 218 -2.76 -9.03 6.76
C GLU A 218 -2.33 -7.58 6.61
N VAL A 219 -1.53 -7.07 7.54
CA VAL A 219 -1.13 -5.66 7.60
C VAL A 219 0.38 -5.59 7.76
N THR A 220 1.03 -4.78 6.93
CA THR A 220 2.48 -4.54 6.93
C THR A 220 2.71 -3.04 7.03
N ILE A 221 3.38 -2.61 8.10
CA ILE A 221 3.67 -1.18 8.34
C ILE A 221 5.02 -0.84 7.74
N HIS A 222 5.04 0.17 6.87
CA HIS A 222 6.25 0.60 6.17
C HIS A 222 6.85 1.89 6.71
N GLY A 223 6.06 2.75 7.35
CA GLY A 223 6.52 3.99 7.98
C GLY A 223 5.40 4.94 8.35
#